data_AF-A0A661FY34-F1
#
_entry.id   AF-A0A661FY34-F1
#
_cell.length_a   1.000
_cell.length_b   1.000
_cell.length_c   1.000
_cell.angle_alpha   90.00
_cell.angle_beta   90.00
_cell.angle_gamma   90.00
#
_symmetry.space_group_name_H-M   'P 1'
#
loop_
_entity.id
_entity.type
_entity.pdbx_description
1 polymer ?
#
loop_
_entity_poly.entity_id
_entity_poly.type
_entity_poly.pdbx_seq_one_letter_code
_entity_poly.pdbx_strand_id
1 'polypeptide(L)'
;MCSTPVTKLTRSDECICTTVLMAGTMTEIHSDRVVFAMPPRLVEQAIEFDPPLTSARAAALRANATWMAGHAKLLAVYAEAFWRASGLSGDAISHRGPLGEIHDASPDDGGPYALFGFFGVPASYRAAHEEELRAAAIEQLARLFGSQARSPLEVTIKDWARDPRTATQLDHEVSNHHAFGTMTDMAEPEWDGNIIWSGSETADGHHAHFGGYLEGAVAASVRTVGLLEAKL
;
A
#
# COMPACT_ATOMS: atom_id res chain seq x y z
N MET A 1 -4.60 3.72 18.16
CA MET A 1 -3.46 3.17 17.39
C MET A 1 -2.26 3.11 18.33
N CYS A 2 -1.75 1.92 18.65
CA CYS A 2 -0.44 1.81 19.28
C CYS A 2 0.63 2.20 18.24
N SER A 3 1.43 3.22 18.55
CA SER A 3 2.53 3.65 17.71
C SER A 3 3.82 3.09 18.28
N THR A 4 4.32 2.01 17.68
CA THR A 4 5.59 1.35 18.03
C THR A 4 6.47 1.24 16.77
N PRO A 5 6.92 2.36 16.17
CA PRO A 5 7.77 2.29 14.98
C PRO A 5 9.12 1.68 15.35
N VAL A 6 9.59 0.76 14.50
CA VAL A 6 10.94 0.21 14.53
C VAL A 6 11.88 1.24 13.91
N THR A 7 13.03 1.48 14.55
CA THR A 7 14.03 2.43 14.06
C THR A 7 15.37 1.79 13.77
N LYS A 8 15.72 0.71 14.47
CA LYS A 8 16.99 0.01 14.30
C LYS A 8 16.85 -1.49 14.61
N LEU A 9 17.57 -2.31 13.87
CA LEU A 9 17.89 -3.69 14.27
C LEU A 9 19.40 -3.81 14.45
N THR A 10 19.80 -4.45 15.54
CA THR A 10 21.19 -4.82 15.83
C THR A 10 21.27 -6.34 15.96
N ARG A 11 22.19 -6.97 15.23
CA ARG A 11 22.52 -8.39 15.39
C ARG A 11 23.64 -8.54 16.41
N SER A 12 23.38 -9.29 17.46
CA SER A 12 24.42 -9.80 18.37
C SER A 12 24.73 -11.28 18.06
N ASP A 13 25.68 -11.85 18.79
CA ASP A 13 26.03 -13.28 18.66
C ASP A 13 24.89 -14.21 19.07
N GLU A 14 23.97 -13.74 19.93
CA GLU A 14 22.92 -14.57 20.55
C GLU A 14 21.52 -14.28 19.99
N CYS A 15 21.22 -13.04 19.60
CA CYS A 15 19.89 -12.65 19.15
C CYS A 15 19.89 -11.37 18.30
N ILE A 16 18.74 -11.06 17.71
CA ILE A 16 18.43 -9.77 17.11
C ILE A 16 17.77 -8.87 18.15
N CYS A 17 18.37 -7.70 18.38
CA CYS A 17 17.80 -6.62 19.17
C CYS A 17 17.09 -5.63 18.24
N THR A 18 15.78 -5.45 18.43
CA THR A 18 14.95 -4.48 17.69
C THR A 18 14.68 -3.27 18.56
N THR A 19 15.19 -2.10 18.16
CA THR A 19 14.88 -0.82 18.82
C THR A 19 13.58 -0.25 18.28
N VAL A 20 12.66 0.05 19.19
CA VAL A 20 11.34 0.62 18.89
C VAL A 20 11.05 1.84 19.75
N LEU A 21 10.26 2.78 19.21
CA LEU A 21 9.77 3.93 19.97
C LEU A 21 8.42 3.59 20.62
N MET A 22 8.40 3.35 21.94
CA MET A 22 7.16 3.11 22.70
C MET A 22 6.92 4.25 23.69
N ALA A 23 5.76 4.92 23.57
CA ALA A 23 5.36 6.03 24.44
C ALA A 23 6.45 7.13 24.60
N GLY A 24 7.17 7.44 23.51
CA GLY A 24 8.24 8.45 23.50
C GLY A 24 9.60 7.98 24.01
N THR A 25 9.73 6.69 24.37
CA THR A 25 10.97 6.09 24.87
C THR A 25 11.48 5.02 23.91
N MET A 26 12.79 4.99 23.66
CA MET A 26 13.42 3.91 22.92
C MET A 26 13.49 2.66 23.81
N THR A 27 12.95 1.55 23.30
CA THR A 27 12.90 0.27 23.99
C THR A 27 13.46 -0.81 23.07
N GLU A 28 14.13 -1.79 23.65
CA GLU A 28 14.69 -2.94 22.92
C GLU A 28 13.82 -4.18 23.11
N ILE A 29 13.58 -4.89 22.01
CA ILE A 29 12.90 -6.18 21.97
C ILE A 29 13.88 -7.20 21.40
N HIS A 30 14.11 -8.30 22.12
CA HIS A 30 15.03 -9.36 21.68
C HIS A 30 14.25 -10.50 21.03
N SER A 31 14.79 -11.02 19.94
CA SER A 31 14.18 -12.08 19.14
C SER A 31 15.23 -12.90 18.41
N ASP A 32 14.95 -14.17 18.14
CA ASP A 32 15.83 -15.00 17.31
C ASP A 32 15.71 -14.63 15.82
N ARG A 33 14.54 -14.13 15.41
CA ARG A 33 14.21 -13.75 14.03
C ARG A 33 13.30 -12.56 13.96
N VAL A 34 13.41 -11.83 12.85
CA VAL A 34 12.53 -10.71 12.53
C VAL A 34 11.87 -10.93 11.17
N VAL A 35 10.56 -10.69 11.11
CA VAL A 35 9.78 -10.69 9.86
C VAL A 35 9.45 -9.26 9.47
N PHE A 36 9.86 -8.84 8.27
CA PHE A 36 9.42 -7.58 7.67
C PHE A 36 8.21 -7.82 6.78
N ALA A 37 7.03 -7.38 7.24
CA ALA A 37 5.78 -7.42 6.50
C ALA A 37 5.26 -6.01 6.18
N MET A 38 6.12 -5.18 5.58
CA MET A 38 5.88 -3.76 5.31
C MET A 38 6.47 -3.36 3.94
N PRO A 39 6.09 -2.19 3.38
CA PRO A 39 6.62 -1.70 2.12
C PRO A 39 8.16 -1.76 2.02
N PRO A 40 8.73 -2.33 0.95
CA PRO A 40 10.18 -2.53 0.81
C PRO A 40 11.00 -1.25 0.95
N ARG A 41 10.56 -0.17 0.29
CA ARG A 41 11.22 1.14 0.34
C ARG A 41 11.23 1.74 1.74
N LEU A 42 10.19 1.49 2.55
CA LEU A 42 10.14 1.99 3.93
C LEU A 42 11.09 1.25 4.85
N VAL A 43 11.34 -0.05 4.62
CA VAL A 43 12.38 -0.77 5.37
C VAL A 43 13.72 -0.09 5.18
N GLU A 44 14.11 0.14 3.91
CA GLU A 44 15.43 0.70 3.61
C GLU A 44 15.54 2.17 4.05
N GLN A 45 14.47 2.96 3.94
CA GLN A 45 14.49 4.37 4.31
C GLN A 45 14.45 4.59 5.84
N ALA A 46 13.68 3.80 6.58
CA ALA A 46 13.31 4.12 7.96
C ALA A 46 14.02 3.29 9.03
N ILE A 47 14.68 2.20 8.65
CA ILE A 47 15.23 1.23 9.60
C ILE A 47 16.75 1.12 9.42
N GLU A 48 17.49 1.42 10.48
CA GLU A 48 18.93 1.20 10.54
C GLU A 48 19.22 -0.30 10.80
N PHE A 49 20.24 -0.84 10.13
CA PHE A 49 20.69 -2.23 10.32
C PHE A 49 22.16 -2.23 10.74
N ASP A 50 22.46 -2.99 11.79
CA ASP A 50 23.81 -3.16 12.34
C ASP A 50 24.07 -4.65 12.63
N PRO A 51 24.86 -5.38 11.82
CA PRO A 51 25.59 -4.90 10.66
C PRO A 51 24.65 -4.51 9.50
N PRO A 52 25.10 -3.63 8.58
CA PRO A 52 24.27 -3.17 7.47
C PRO A 52 23.83 -4.34 6.58
N LEU A 53 22.65 -4.19 5.95
CA LEU A 53 22.22 -5.09 4.88
C LEU A 53 23.24 -5.12 3.75
N THR A 54 23.28 -6.22 3.00
CA THR A 54 24.09 -6.27 1.78
C THR A 54 23.69 -5.16 0.81
N SER A 55 24.65 -4.64 0.04
CA SER A 55 24.40 -3.58 -0.94
C SER A 55 23.33 -3.98 -1.97
N ALA A 56 23.32 -5.26 -2.36
CA ALA A 56 22.33 -5.84 -3.26
C ALA A 56 20.93 -5.83 -2.63
N ARG A 57 20.80 -6.16 -1.34
CA ARG A 57 19.51 -6.16 -0.63
C ARG A 57 18.95 -4.76 -0.46
N ALA A 58 19.80 -3.82 -0.03
CA ALA A 58 19.40 -2.43 0.08
C ALA A 58 18.95 -1.86 -1.29
N ALA A 59 19.65 -2.21 -2.38
CA ALA A 59 19.24 -1.84 -3.73
C ALA A 59 17.90 -2.46 -4.14
N ALA A 60 17.67 -3.74 -3.83
CA ALA A 60 16.42 -4.42 -4.12
C ALA A 60 15.22 -3.80 -3.38
N LEU A 61 15.39 -3.49 -2.08
CA LEU A 61 14.37 -2.80 -1.27
C LEU A 61 14.01 -1.42 -1.85
N ARG A 62 15.02 -0.62 -2.23
CA ARG A 62 14.79 0.70 -2.87
C ARG A 62 14.09 0.59 -4.23
N ALA A 63 14.44 -0.41 -5.02
CA ALA A 63 13.89 -0.59 -6.36
C ALA A 63 12.44 -1.11 -6.35
N ASN A 64 12.03 -1.82 -5.29
CA ASN A 64 10.71 -2.44 -5.20
C ASN A 64 9.67 -1.46 -4.63
N ALA A 65 8.91 -0.82 -5.53
CA ALA A 65 7.84 0.11 -5.17
C ALA A 65 6.62 -0.65 -4.61
N THR A 66 5.97 -0.08 -3.59
CA THR A 66 4.64 -0.52 -3.20
C THR A 66 3.64 0.03 -4.20
N TRP A 67 2.95 -0.87 -4.90
CA TRP A 67 2.15 -0.50 -6.07
C TRP A 67 1.14 0.62 -5.80
N MET A 68 0.40 0.56 -4.69
CA MET A 68 -0.60 1.57 -4.33
C MET A 68 -0.03 2.84 -3.68
N ALA A 69 1.27 2.90 -3.39
CA ALA A 69 1.87 3.98 -2.62
C ALA A 69 1.80 5.34 -3.33
N GLY A 70 1.84 5.38 -4.67
CA GLY A 70 1.72 6.61 -5.45
C GLY A 70 0.28 7.05 -5.75
N HIS A 71 -0.73 6.27 -5.37
CA HIS A 71 -2.12 6.46 -5.80
C HIS A 71 -2.99 7.18 -4.76
N ALA A 72 -4.09 7.76 -5.25
CA ALA A 72 -5.14 8.32 -4.42
C ALA A 72 -6.52 7.85 -4.88
N LYS A 73 -7.42 7.67 -3.93
CA LYS A 73 -8.80 7.22 -4.12
C LYS A 73 -9.77 8.27 -3.59
N LEU A 74 -10.73 8.66 -4.42
CA LEU A 74 -11.92 9.39 -3.99
C LEU A 74 -13.05 8.41 -3.72
N LEU A 75 -13.80 8.61 -2.64
CA LEU A 75 -15.03 7.89 -2.31
C LEU A 75 -16.14 8.93 -2.11
N ALA A 76 -17.23 8.80 -2.86
CA ALA A 76 -18.41 9.65 -2.75
C ALA A 76 -19.60 8.79 -2.29
N VAL A 77 -20.17 9.12 -1.13
CA VAL A 77 -21.23 8.38 -0.47
C VAL A 77 -22.58 9.04 -0.76
N TYR A 78 -23.62 8.25 -1.00
CA TYR A 78 -24.96 8.67 -1.37
C TYR A 78 -26.02 7.90 -0.57
N ALA A 79 -27.20 8.50 -0.40
CA ALA A 79 -28.34 7.85 0.25
C ALA A 79 -28.97 6.74 -0.61
N GLU A 80 -28.85 6.87 -1.94
CA GLU A 80 -29.43 5.96 -2.93
C GLU A 80 -28.42 5.66 -4.04
N ALA A 81 -28.43 4.43 -4.55
CA ALA A 81 -27.70 4.06 -5.77
C ALA A 81 -28.47 4.46 -7.04
N PHE A 82 -28.63 5.76 -7.27
CA PHE A 82 -29.38 6.30 -8.41
C PHE A 82 -28.85 5.84 -9.79
N TRP A 83 -27.55 5.51 -9.87
CA TRP A 83 -26.96 4.93 -11.07
C TRP A 83 -27.54 3.54 -11.38
N ARG A 84 -27.72 2.69 -10.36
CA ARG A 84 -28.37 1.37 -10.50
C ARG A 84 -29.81 1.50 -10.95
N ALA A 85 -30.57 2.45 -10.36
CA ALA A 85 -31.94 2.75 -10.77
C ALA A 85 -32.04 3.23 -12.23
N SER A 86 -30.95 3.79 -12.76
CA SER A 86 -30.81 4.21 -14.16
C SER A 86 -30.26 3.11 -15.09
N GLY A 87 -30.09 1.88 -14.59
CA GLY A 87 -29.58 0.74 -15.35
C GLY A 87 -28.06 0.70 -15.52
N LEU A 88 -27.31 1.49 -14.76
CA LEU A 88 -25.84 1.52 -14.79
C LEU A 88 -25.25 0.67 -13.66
N SER A 89 -24.14 -0.02 -13.91
CA SER A 89 -23.44 -0.81 -12.88
C SER A 89 -22.74 0.04 -11.83
N GLY A 90 -22.36 1.27 -12.18
CA GLY A 90 -21.46 2.12 -11.37
C GLY A 90 -19.99 2.02 -11.77
N ASP A 91 -19.65 1.14 -12.72
CA ASP A 91 -18.30 1.07 -13.29
C ASP A 91 -18.11 2.05 -14.44
N ALA A 92 -16.94 2.70 -14.50
CA ALA A 92 -16.55 3.50 -15.65
C ALA A 92 -15.03 3.60 -15.79
N ILE A 93 -14.56 3.61 -17.03
CA ILE A 93 -13.21 4.06 -17.40
C ILE A 93 -13.36 5.39 -18.14
N SER A 94 -12.62 6.41 -17.72
CA SER A 94 -12.72 7.75 -18.28
C SER A 94 -11.35 8.32 -18.64
N HIS A 95 -11.25 8.84 -19.86
CA HIS A 95 -10.13 9.68 -20.29
C HIS A 95 -10.44 11.18 -20.18
N ARG A 96 -11.56 11.55 -19.54
CA ARG A 96 -11.96 12.95 -19.30
C ARG A 96 -12.30 13.19 -17.84
N GLY A 97 -11.48 14.01 -17.20
CA GLY A 97 -11.60 14.32 -15.77
C GLY A 97 -10.51 13.65 -14.95
N PRO A 98 -10.46 13.92 -13.64
CA PRO A 98 -9.37 13.48 -12.79
C PRO A 98 -9.42 11.99 -12.41
N LEU A 99 -10.58 11.33 -12.47
CA LEU A 99 -10.72 9.90 -12.14
C LEU A 99 -10.55 9.04 -13.40
N GLY A 100 -9.60 8.12 -13.38
CA GLY A 100 -9.32 7.22 -14.52
C GLY A 100 -10.22 5.99 -14.55
N GLU A 101 -10.41 5.38 -13.37
CA GLU A 101 -11.22 4.19 -13.15
C GLU A 101 -12.18 4.47 -11.97
N ILE A 102 -13.44 4.08 -12.13
CA ILE A 102 -14.53 4.32 -11.18
C ILE A 102 -15.31 3.02 -11.00
N HIS A 103 -15.74 2.74 -9.79
CA HIS A 103 -16.53 1.56 -9.43
C HIS A 103 -17.58 1.86 -8.38
N ASP A 104 -18.58 0.98 -8.33
CA ASP A 104 -19.52 0.88 -7.23
C ASP A 104 -18.88 0.19 -6.01
N ALA A 105 -18.95 0.83 -4.84
CA ALA A 105 -18.53 0.26 -3.56
C ALA A 105 -19.70 0.17 -2.57
N SER A 106 -20.92 0.05 -3.08
CA SER A 106 -22.11 -0.07 -2.25
C SER A 106 -22.38 -1.51 -1.86
N PRO A 107 -23.03 -1.73 -0.68
CA PRO A 107 -23.64 -3.01 -0.39
C PRO A 107 -24.74 -3.35 -1.41
N ASP A 108 -25.19 -4.60 -1.40
CA ASP A 108 -26.32 -5.05 -2.21
C ASP A 108 -27.62 -4.31 -1.80
N ASP A 109 -27.84 -4.14 -0.49
CA ASP A 109 -28.98 -3.43 0.09
C ASP A 109 -28.61 -2.63 1.37
N GLY A 110 -29.58 -1.90 1.92
CA GLY A 110 -29.46 -1.20 3.21
C GLY A 110 -28.67 0.11 3.20
N GLY A 111 -27.73 0.28 2.27
CA GLY A 111 -26.89 1.47 2.17
C GLY A 111 -25.96 1.69 3.38
N PRO A 112 -25.24 2.84 3.43
CA PRO A 112 -25.19 3.85 2.38
C PRO A 112 -24.53 3.32 1.10
N TYR A 113 -24.77 3.98 -0.03
CA TYR A 113 -24.23 3.60 -1.33
C TYR A 113 -23.02 4.46 -1.66
N ALA A 114 -22.07 3.97 -2.45
CA ALA A 114 -20.88 4.75 -2.78
C ALA A 114 -20.35 4.46 -4.18
N LEU A 115 -19.86 5.52 -4.83
CA LEU A 115 -18.97 5.41 -5.98
C LEU A 115 -17.57 5.79 -5.53
N PHE A 116 -16.57 5.04 -5.98
CA PHE A 116 -15.17 5.43 -5.80
C PHE A 116 -14.43 5.49 -7.10
N GLY A 117 -13.36 6.28 -7.16
CA GLY A 117 -12.45 6.24 -8.29
C GLY A 117 -11.02 6.58 -7.93
N PHE A 118 -10.09 6.12 -8.75
CA PHE A 118 -8.67 6.42 -8.62
C PHE A 118 -8.29 7.66 -9.43
N PHE A 119 -7.52 8.55 -8.82
CA PHE A 119 -6.99 9.71 -9.51
C PHE A 119 -5.95 9.29 -10.56
N GLY A 120 -6.16 9.72 -11.80
CA GLY A 120 -5.23 9.53 -12.92
C GLY A 120 -4.19 10.66 -13.06
N VAL A 121 -4.02 11.49 -12.02
CA VAL A 121 -3.07 12.61 -11.99
C VAL A 121 -1.94 12.37 -10.99
N PRO A 122 -0.70 12.85 -11.23
CA PRO A 122 0.46 12.60 -10.36
C PRO A 122 0.28 13.12 -8.92
N ALA A 123 0.96 12.49 -7.96
CA ALA A 123 0.89 12.85 -6.54
C ALA A 123 1.23 14.31 -6.26
N SER A 124 2.26 14.85 -6.93
CA SER A 124 2.65 16.26 -6.82
C SER A 124 1.55 17.22 -7.26
N TYR A 125 0.82 16.88 -8.34
CA TYR A 125 -0.29 17.69 -8.82
C TYR A 125 -1.47 17.63 -7.84
N ARG A 126 -1.77 16.44 -7.28
CA ARG A 126 -2.81 16.27 -6.26
C ARG A 126 -2.56 17.10 -5.01
N ALA A 127 -1.32 17.07 -4.51
CA ALA A 127 -0.93 17.84 -3.33
C ALA A 127 -1.15 19.35 -3.49
N ALA A 128 -1.05 19.88 -4.71
CA ALA A 128 -1.23 21.29 -5.00
C ALA A 128 -2.68 21.70 -5.33
N HIS A 129 -3.54 20.75 -5.73
CA HIS A 129 -4.87 21.05 -6.32
C HIS A 129 -6.01 20.20 -5.70
N GLU A 130 -5.88 19.75 -4.46
CA GLU A 130 -6.81 18.79 -3.84
C GLU A 130 -8.30 19.22 -3.93
N GLU A 131 -8.60 20.47 -3.59
CA GLU A 131 -9.98 21.00 -3.63
C GLU A 131 -10.53 21.12 -5.05
N GLU A 132 -9.71 21.57 -6.01
CA GLU A 132 -10.09 21.63 -7.42
C GLU A 132 -10.38 20.23 -7.98
N LEU A 133 -9.51 19.28 -7.66
CA LEU A 133 -9.64 17.89 -8.06
C LEU A 133 -10.86 17.23 -7.43
N ARG A 134 -11.17 17.52 -6.17
CA ARG A 134 -12.39 17.08 -5.49
C ARG A 134 -13.63 17.56 -6.23
N ALA A 135 -13.72 18.86 -6.53
CA ALA A 135 -14.85 19.43 -7.27
C ALA A 135 -14.95 18.86 -8.69
N ALA A 136 -13.83 18.75 -9.40
CA ALA A 136 -13.78 18.21 -10.76
C ALA A 136 -14.16 16.72 -10.82
N ALA A 137 -13.82 15.94 -9.80
CA ALA A 137 -14.20 14.54 -9.66
C ALA A 137 -15.71 14.38 -9.41
N ILE A 138 -16.29 15.19 -8.52
CA ILE A 138 -17.74 15.19 -8.29
C ILE A 138 -18.49 15.56 -9.58
N GLU A 139 -18.04 16.59 -10.30
CA GLU A 139 -18.64 16.96 -11.58
C GLU A 139 -18.42 15.87 -12.65
N GLN A 140 -17.31 15.14 -12.60
CA GLN A 140 -17.10 13.96 -13.45
C GLN A 140 -18.13 12.86 -13.16
N LEU A 141 -18.35 12.53 -11.88
CA LEU A 141 -19.38 11.56 -11.50
C LEU A 141 -20.76 12.03 -11.97
N ALA A 142 -21.07 13.32 -11.89
CA ALA A 142 -22.33 13.86 -12.36
C ALA A 142 -22.54 13.74 -13.88
N ARG A 143 -21.47 13.92 -14.66
CA ARG A 143 -21.51 13.71 -16.12
C ARG A 143 -21.73 12.24 -16.49
N LEU A 144 -21.22 11.31 -15.70
CA LEU A 144 -21.26 9.87 -15.99
C LEU A 144 -22.55 9.21 -15.49
N PHE A 145 -22.98 9.54 -14.26
CA PHE A 145 -24.03 8.83 -13.55
C PHE A 145 -25.29 9.67 -13.30
N GLY A 146 -25.29 10.94 -13.69
CA GLY A 146 -26.44 11.84 -13.57
C GLY A 146 -26.27 12.92 -12.50
N SER A 147 -27.12 13.95 -12.57
CA SER A 147 -27.01 15.16 -11.75
C SER A 147 -27.05 14.92 -10.24
N GLN A 148 -27.67 13.83 -9.79
CA GLN A 148 -27.71 13.40 -8.38
C GLN A 148 -26.31 13.18 -7.79
N ALA A 149 -25.31 12.84 -8.62
CA ALA A 149 -23.94 12.64 -8.16
C ALA A 149 -23.28 13.93 -7.62
N ARG A 150 -23.84 15.12 -7.93
CA ARG A 150 -23.36 16.42 -7.41
C ARG A 150 -23.62 16.62 -5.92
N SER A 151 -24.46 15.79 -5.30
CA SER A 151 -24.87 15.95 -3.91
C SER A 151 -24.57 14.70 -3.07
N PRO A 152 -23.28 14.32 -2.95
CA PRO A 152 -22.89 13.25 -2.04
C PRO A 152 -23.12 13.66 -0.58
N LEU A 153 -23.48 12.68 0.26
CA LEU A 153 -23.55 12.83 1.71
C LEU A 153 -22.17 13.07 2.32
N GLU A 154 -21.16 12.37 1.79
CA GLU A 154 -19.76 12.48 2.22
C GLU A 154 -18.86 12.28 1.01
N VAL A 155 -17.74 13.02 0.98
CA VAL A 155 -16.64 12.75 0.05
C VAL A 155 -15.34 12.69 0.81
N THR A 156 -14.64 11.58 0.65
CA THR A 156 -13.35 11.31 1.28
C THR A 156 -12.30 11.08 0.19
N ILE A 157 -11.12 11.66 0.36
CA ILE A 157 -9.95 11.37 -0.47
C ILE A 157 -8.91 10.70 0.42
N LYS A 158 -8.49 9.49 0.06
CA LYS A 158 -7.32 8.84 0.64
C LYS A 158 -6.19 8.90 -0.37
N ASP A 159 -5.21 9.76 -0.10
CA ASP A 159 -3.95 9.82 -0.87
C ASP A 159 -2.86 9.04 -0.13
N TRP A 160 -2.46 7.89 -0.68
CA TRP A 160 -1.44 7.04 -0.07
C TRP A 160 -0.04 7.63 -0.23
N ALA A 161 0.19 8.52 -1.20
CA ALA A 161 1.48 9.16 -1.40
C ALA A 161 1.86 10.10 -0.24
N ARG A 162 0.88 10.48 0.58
CA ARG A 162 1.04 11.31 1.78
C ARG A 162 1.11 10.48 3.07
N ASP A 163 0.98 9.16 2.98
CA ASP A 163 1.01 8.26 4.14
C ASP A 163 2.44 7.78 4.38
N PRO A 164 3.13 8.27 5.44
CA PRO A 164 4.52 7.92 5.70
C PRO A 164 4.71 6.44 6.10
N ARG A 165 3.62 5.70 6.34
CA ARG A 165 3.66 4.24 6.59
C ARG A 165 3.37 3.41 5.34
N THR A 166 3.14 4.06 4.21
CA THR A 166 2.89 3.39 2.92
C THR A 166 3.87 3.83 1.84
N ALA A 167 4.18 5.13 1.79
CA ALA A 167 4.90 5.73 0.68
C ALA A 167 6.17 6.47 1.13
N THR A 168 7.19 6.36 0.29
CA THR A 168 8.39 7.20 0.28
C THR A 168 8.27 8.24 -0.84
N GLN A 169 9.19 9.19 -0.91
CA GLN A 169 9.23 10.14 -2.03
C GLN A 169 9.47 9.45 -3.38
N LEU A 170 10.17 8.29 -3.38
CA LEU A 170 10.39 7.50 -4.60
C LEU A 170 9.10 6.88 -5.15
N ASP A 171 8.04 6.77 -4.32
CA ASP A 171 6.73 6.24 -4.72
C ASP A 171 5.82 7.30 -5.35
N HIS A 172 6.21 8.58 -5.36
CA HIS A 172 5.40 9.66 -5.92
C HIS A 172 5.34 9.62 -7.45
N GLU A 173 6.31 8.95 -8.07
CA GLU A 173 6.28 8.62 -9.49
C GLU A 173 5.42 7.38 -9.70
N VAL A 174 4.24 7.57 -10.30
CA VAL A 174 3.33 6.47 -10.61
C VAL A 174 3.97 5.60 -11.70
N SER A 175 4.47 4.44 -11.29
CA SER A 175 4.85 3.38 -12.23
C SER A 175 3.59 2.61 -12.62
N ASN A 176 3.26 2.59 -13.92
CA ASN A 176 2.23 1.69 -14.46
C ASN A 176 2.69 0.21 -14.51
N HIS A 177 3.91 -0.08 -14.02
CA HIS A 177 4.44 -1.44 -13.97
C HIS A 177 4.40 -1.96 -12.54
N HIS A 178 3.76 -3.10 -12.37
CA HIS A 178 3.96 -3.95 -11.22
C HIS A 178 5.40 -4.49 -11.25
N ALA A 179 6.25 -4.01 -10.36
CA ALA A 179 7.58 -4.59 -10.19
C ALA A 179 7.44 -5.90 -9.41
N PHE A 180 7.23 -7.02 -10.11
CA PHE A 180 7.12 -8.33 -9.49
C PHE A 180 8.49 -8.99 -9.30
N GLY A 181 8.65 -9.73 -8.19
CA GLY A 181 9.61 -10.84 -8.07
C GLY A 181 11.08 -10.52 -7.75
N THR A 182 11.49 -9.25 -7.64
CA THR A 182 12.93 -8.94 -7.50
C THR A 182 13.54 -9.16 -6.10
N MET A 183 12.72 -9.34 -5.06
CA MET A 183 13.23 -9.41 -3.67
C MET A 183 13.49 -10.82 -3.14
N THR A 184 12.71 -11.81 -3.57
CA THR A 184 12.82 -13.19 -3.08
C THR A 184 13.92 -14.00 -3.78
N ASP A 185 14.31 -13.60 -4.99
CA ASP A 185 15.27 -14.33 -5.84
C ASP A 185 16.75 -14.01 -5.52
N MET A 186 17.00 -13.39 -4.37
CA MET A 186 18.34 -13.04 -3.94
C MET A 186 19.07 -14.27 -3.37
N ALA A 187 20.27 -14.55 -3.89
CA ALA A 187 21.02 -15.77 -3.62
C ALA A 187 21.49 -15.93 -2.16
N GLU A 188 21.70 -14.83 -1.43
CA GLU A 188 22.20 -14.87 -0.05
C GLU A 188 21.15 -14.37 0.96
N PRO A 189 20.87 -15.16 2.02
CA PRO A 189 19.97 -14.76 3.09
C PRO A 189 20.64 -13.72 4.00
N GLU A 190 19.87 -12.72 4.44
CA GLU A 190 20.37 -11.71 5.37
C GLU A 190 20.47 -12.29 6.79
N TRP A 191 21.60 -12.01 7.45
CA TRP A 191 21.88 -12.41 8.83
C TRP A 191 21.64 -13.91 9.09
N ASP A 192 22.23 -14.77 8.26
CA ASP A 192 22.09 -16.23 8.30
C ASP A 192 20.62 -16.71 8.22
N GLY A 193 19.79 -15.92 7.53
CA GLY A 193 18.37 -16.18 7.34
C GLY A 193 17.53 -15.92 8.58
N ASN A 194 18.00 -15.08 9.50
CA ASN A 194 17.21 -14.65 10.66
C ASN A 194 16.34 -13.42 10.36
N ILE A 195 16.62 -12.71 9.25
CA ILE A 195 15.68 -11.75 8.66
C ILE A 195 14.84 -12.46 7.60
N ILE A 196 13.52 -12.38 7.74
CA ILE A 196 12.55 -12.94 6.80
C ILE A 196 11.78 -11.80 6.13
N TRP A 197 11.78 -11.80 4.80
CA TRP A 197 11.03 -10.84 3.99
C TRP A 197 9.64 -11.39 3.67
N SER A 198 8.62 -10.62 4.04
CA SER A 198 7.21 -10.91 3.83
C SER A 198 6.52 -9.69 3.22
N GLY A 199 5.18 -9.70 3.21
CA GLY A 199 4.39 -8.68 2.53
C GLY A 199 4.15 -9.03 1.06
N SER A 200 3.16 -8.37 0.47
CA SER A 200 2.63 -8.74 -0.84
C SER A 200 3.69 -8.71 -1.95
N GLU A 201 4.60 -7.76 -1.88
CA GLU A 201 5.71 -7.55 -2.81
C GLU A 201 6.69 -8.72 -2.88
N THR A 202 6.61 -9.64 -1.91
CA THR A 202 7.43 -10.86 -1.84
C THR A 202 6.71 -12.10 -2.34
N ALA A 203 5.50 -12.01 -2.90
CA ALA A 203 4.83 -13.18 -3.49
C ALA A 203 5.72 -13.81 -4.58
N ASP A 204 5.83 -15.13 -4.60
CA ASP A 204 6.76 -15.88 -5.45
C ASP A 204 6.05 -17.05 -6.19
N GLY A 205 6.80 -17.75 -7.05
CA GLY A 205 6.32 -18.91 -7.78
C GLY A 205 5.02 -18.64 -8.54
N HIS A 206 4.02 -19.50 -8.33
CA HIS A 206 2.71 -19.33 -8.95
C HIS A 206 1.93 -18.11 -8.44
N HIS A 207 2.29 -17.55 -7.29
CA HIS A 207 1.64 -16.37 -6.70
C HIS A 207 2.33 -15.05 -7.06
N ALA A 208 3.45 -15.07 -7.79
CA ALA A 208 4.23 -13.86 -8.10
C ALA A 208 3.40 -12.74 -8.76
N HIS A 209 2.40 -13.11 -9.57
CA HIS A 209 1.49 -12.16 -10.24
C HIS A 209 0.49 -11.48 -9.30
N PHE A 210 0.39 -11.91 -8.04
CA PHE A 210 -0.43 -11.27 -7.01
C PHE A 210 0.36 -10.27 -6.16
N GLY A 211 1.61 -9.96 -6.50
CA GLY A 211 2.37 -8.91 -5.83
C GLY A 211 1.66 -7.55 -5.86
N GLY A 212 1.55 -6.91 -4.70
CA GLY A 212 0.76 -5.69 -4.51
C GLY A 212 -0.74 -5.91 -4.23
N TYR A 213 -1.23 -7.16 -4.27
CA TYR A 213 -2.61 -7.52 -3.90
C TYR A 213 -2.68 -8.18 -2.53
N LEU A 214 -3.89 -8.27 -1.96
CA LEU A 214 -4.11 -9.01 -0.71
C LEU A 214 -3.76 -10.50 -0.85
N GLU A 215 -4.04 -11.12 -1.99
CA GLU A 215 -3.70 -12.51 -2.26
C GLU A 215 -2.18 -12.75 -2.17
N GLY A 216 -1.37 -11.82 -2.69
CA GLY A 216 0.09 -11.88 -2.56
C GLY A 216 0.54 -11.77 -1.11
N ALA A 217 -0.12 -10.94 -0.29
CA ALA A 217 0.18 -10.84 1.14
C ALA A 217 -0.14 -12.15 1.88
N VAL A 218 -1.26 -12.79 1.55
CA VAL A 218 -1.63 -14.09 2.12
C VAL A 218 -0.61 -15.15 1.72
N ALA A 219 -0.28 -15.27 0.43
CA ALA A 219 0.71 -16.23 -0.05
C ALA A 219 2.09 -16.04 0.62
N ALA A 220 2.57 -14.80 0.70
CA ALA A 220 3.82 -14.48 1.39
C ALA A 220 3.78 -14.83 2.90
N SER A 221 2.64 -14.63 3.56
CA SER A 221 2.46 -14.96 4.97
C SER A 221 2.55 -16.47 5.23
N VAL A 222 1.94 -17.30 4.36
CA VAL A 222 2.00 -18.77 4.46
C VAL A 222 3.44 -19.25 4.31
N ARG A 223 4.19 -18.73 3.32
CA ARG A 223 5.62 -19.02 3.17
C ARG A 223 6.41 -18.62 4.41
N THR A 224 6.13 -17.43 4.96
CA THR A 224 6.81 -16.90 6.16
C THR A 224 6.64 -17.85 7.35
N VAL A 225 5.42 -18.34 7.59
CA VAL A 225 5.15 -19.32 8.65
C VAL A 225 5.96 -20.60 8.45
N GLY A 226 5.99 -21.15 7.23
CA GLY A 226 6.80 -22.33 6.93
C GLY A 226 8.31 -22.13 7.20
N LEU A 227 8.85 -20.95 6.90
CA LEU A 227 10.24 -20.59 7.22
C LEU A 227 10.50 -20.48 8.72
N LEU A 228 9.53 -19.98 9.49
CA LEU A 228 9.62 -19.91 10.95
C LEU A 228 9.64 -21.32 11.55
N GLU A 229 8.72 -22.19 11.13
CA GLU A 229 8.57 -23.56 11.63
C GLU A 229 9.73 -24.49 11.27
N ALA A 230 10.29 -24.40 10.05
CA ALA A 230 11.34 -25.31 9.56
C ALA A 230 12.67 -25.26 10.32
N LYS A 231 12.82 -24.28 11.23
CA LYS A 231 14.08 -23.98 11.93
C LYS A 231 13.80 -23.85 13.45
N LEU A 232 12.65 -24.39 13.91
CA LEU A 232 12.36 -24.80 15.29
C LEU A 232 12.74 -26.28 15.47
#